data_AF-A0AAU9XM65-F1
#
_entry.id   AF-A0AAU9XM65-F1
#
_cell.length_a   1.000
_cell.length_b   1.000
_cell.length_c   1.000
_cell.angle_alpha   90.00
_cell.angle_beta   90.00
_cell.angle_gamma   90.00
#
_symmetry.space_group_name_H-M   'P 1'
#
loop_
_entity.id
_entity.type
_entity.pdbx_description
1 polymer ?
#
loop_
_entity_poly.entity_id
_entity_poly.type
_entity_poly.pdbx_seq_one_letter_code
_entity_poly.pdbx_strand_id
1 'polypeptide(L)'
;MHFVHYSFGIIDWKICELKKIDTKTRKLLNMHKMLHPKADVERLYISGKDGGRGLIDVEAAFKSVTIGLNHYLRHKEGQYPKQVLGHERYKAKNSIARNATNFKREITARYPRILEKPQADTVTTNKWLSSNLKGKTEGLLVAAQDRAVNARNYKKQVDSKCRMCSQYEETAEPYCTRM
;
A
#
# COMPACT_ATOMS: atom_id res chain seq x y z
N MET A 1 -5.43 12.50 6.33
CA MET A 1 -6.20 12.34 5.07
C MET A 1 -7.72 12.42 5.30
N HIS A 2 -8.20 13.24 6.24
CA HIS A 2 -9.64 13.44 6.42
C HIS A 2 -10.21 14.53 5.49
N PHE A 3 -9.45 15.59 5.22
CA PHE A 3 -9.87 16.68 4.35
C PHE A 3 -10.29 16.23 2.93
N VAL A 4 -9.49 15.37 2.30
CA VAL A 4 -9.80 14.88 0.94
C VAL A 4 -11.09 14.05 0.94
N HIS A 5 -11.31 13.22 1.96
CA HIS A 5 -12.55 12.46 2.12
C HIS A 5 -13.79 13.35 2.22
N TYR A 6 -13.73 14.45 3.00
CA TYR A 6 -14.85 15.38 3.12
C TYR A 6 -15.21 16.05 1.79
N SER A 7 -14.23 16.26 0.91
CA SER A 7 -14.50 16.84 -0.41
C SER A 7 -15.20 15.88 -1.38
N PHE A 8 -15.21 14.57 -1.09
CA PHE A 8 -15.87 13.57 -1.94
C PHE A 8 -17.38 13.75 -1.87
N GLY A 9 -17.96 14.26 -2.96
CA GLY A 9 -19.40 14.57 -3.07
C GLY A 9 -19.73 16.06 -2.93
N ILE A 10 -18.75 16.90 -2.60
CA ILE A 10 -18.86 18.37 -2.72
C ILE A 10 -18.24 18.81 -4.05
N ILE A 11 -17.06 18.25 -4.38
CA ILE A 11 -16.30 18.56 -5.58
C ILE A 11 -16.46 17.41 -6.59
N ASP A 12 -16.69 17.75 -7.86
CA ASP A 12 -16.74 16.81 -8.98
C ASP A 12 -15.34 16.31 -9.37
N TRP A 13 -14.73 15.52 -8.49
CA TRP A 13 -13.40 14.94 -8.71
C TRP A 13 -13.37 14.05 -9.95
N LYS A 14 -12.42 14.31 -10.85
CA LYS A 14 -12.08 13.37 -11.93
C LYS A 14 -11.03 12.38 -11.44
N ILE A 15 -11.15 11.12 -11.85
CA ILE A 15 -10.17 10.06 -11.54
C ILE A 15 -8.74 10.48 -11.94
N CYS A 16 -8.58 11.18 -13.07
CA CYS A 16 -7.28 11.68 -13.50
C CYS A 16 -6.68 12.74 -12.55
N GLU A 17 -7.50 13.51 -11.84
CA GLU A 17 -7.04 14.49 -10.85
C GLU A 17 -6.61 13.81 -9.56
N LEU A 18 -7.37 12.80 -9.11
CA LEU A 18 -6.99 11.97 -7.97
C LEU A 18 -5.64 11.26 -8.23
N LYS A 19 -5.44 10.72 -9.45
CA LYS A 19 -4.15 10.15 -9.88
C LYS A 19 -3.00 11.16 -9.89
N LYS A 20 -3.27 12.43 -10.23
CA LYS A 20 -2.27 13.50 -10.15
C LYS A 20 -1.88 13.81 -8.70
N ILE A 21 -2.85 13.85 -7.79
CA ILE A 21 -2.59 14.01 -6.35
C ILE A 21 -1.71 12.86 -5.86
N ASP A 22 -2.09 11.62 -6.16
CA ASP A 22 -1.30 10.45 -5.79
C ASP A 22 0.13 10.49 -6.35
N THR A 23 0.28 10.86 -7.62
CA THR A 23 1.59 11.00 -8.26
C THR A 23 2.45 12.07 -7.55
N LYS A 24 1.86 13.20 -7.16
CA LYS A 24 2.56 14.24 -6.40
C LYS A 24 2.99 13.73 -5.02
N THR A 25 2.13 13.00 -4.33
CA THR A 25 2.46 12.35 -3.05
C THR A 25 3.65 11.40 -3.20
N ARG A 26 3.64 10.53 -4.21
CA ARG A 26 4.76 9.60 -4.46
C ARG A 26 6.05 10.32 -4.83
N LYS A 27 6.00 11.40 -5.62
CA LYS A 27 7.15 12.25 -5.91
C LYS A 27 7.72 12.88 -4.63
N LEU A 28 6.86 13.38 -3.74
CA LEU A 28 7.26 13.93 -2.45
C LEU A 28 7.95 12.87 -1.58
N LEU A 29 7.36 11.68 -1.46
CA LEU A 29 7.96 10.56 -0.73
C LEU A 29 9.32 10.15 -1.31
N ASN A 30 9.45 10.13 -2.63
CA ASN A 30 10.71 9.82 -3.30
C ASN A 30 11.79 10.88 -3.02
N MET A 31 11.43 12.17 -3.13
CA MET A 31 12.32 13.30 -2.85
C MET A 31 12.88 13.23 -1.42
N HIS A 32 12.02 12.90 -0.46
CA HIS A 32 12.42 12.77 0.94
C HIS A 32 13.01 11.41 1.32
N LYS A 33 13.31 10.53 0.35
CA LYS A 33 13.89 9.18 0.55
C LYS A 33 13.01 8.23 1.37
N MET A 34 11.70 8.46 1.38
CA MET A 34 10.69 7.58 2.00
C MET A 34 10.13 6.54 1.03
N LEU A 35 10.45 6.64 -0.27
CA LEU A 35 10.08 5.69 -1.31
C LEU A 35 11.25 5.55 -2.30
N HIS A 36 11.80 4.35 -2.43
CA HIS A 36 12.87 4.09 -3.39
C HIS A 36 12.31 4.00 -4.83
N PRO A 37 12.99 4.52 -5.87
CA PRO A 37 12.47 4.53 -7.24
C PRO A 37 12.10 3.15 -7.82
N LYS A 38 12.76 2.09 -7.31
CA LYS A 38 12.53 0.70 -7.71
C LYS A 38 11.69 -0.11 -6.69
N ALA A 39 11.22 0.53 -5.62
CA ALA A 39 10.39 -0.16 -4.62
C ALA A 39 8.97 -0.41 -5.17
N ASP A 40 8.28 -1.37 -4.58
CA ASP A 40 6.91 -1.67 -4.96
C ASP A 40 5.98 -0.53 -4.53
N VAL A 41 5.27 0.03 -5.51
CA VAL A 41 4.32 1.13 -5.29
C VAL A 41 3.04 0.62 -4.64
N GLU A 42 2.61 -0.62 -4.93
CA GLU A 42 1.38 -1.18 -4.39
C GLU A 42 1.46 -1.38 -2.88
N ARG A 43 2.64 -1.73 -2.39
CA ARG A 43 2.96 -1.86 -0.96
C ARG A 43 2.68 -0.59 -0.14
N LEU A 44 2.65 0.60 -0.75
CA LEU A 44 2.26 1.84 -0.08
C LEU A 44 0.85 1.76 0.50
N TYR A 45 -0.06 1.14 -0.23
CA TYR A 45 -1.50 1.18 0.07
C TYR A 45 -2.01 -0.04 0.84
N ILE A 46 -1.19 -1.09 0.91
CA ILE A 46 -1.47 -2.27 1.72
C ILE A 46 -1.39 -1.88 3.20
N SER A 47 -2.25 -2.45 4.04
CA SER A 47 -2.24 -2.23 5.48
C SER A 47 -0.89 -2.64 6.09
N GLY A 48 -0.44 -1.91 7.12
CA GLY A 48 0.76 -2.29 7.87
C GLY A 48 0.68 -3.69 8.49
N LYS A 49 -0.54 -4.14 8.84
CA LYS A 49 -0.78 -5.50 9.35
C LYS A 49 -0.48 -6.58 8.31
N ASP A 50 -0.63 -6.25 7.04
CA ASP A 50 -0.42 -7.15 5.91
C ASP A 50 0.96 -6.94 5.24
N GLY A 51 1.88 -6.25 5.93
CA GLY A 51 3.24 -5.98 5.44
C GLY A 51 3.39 -4.76 4.53
N GLY A 52 2.33 -3.94 4.41
CA GLY A 52 2.33 -2.68 3.66
C GLY A 52 2.67 -1.45 4.50
N ARG A 53 2.35 -0.25 3.99
CA ARG A 53 2.63 1.03 4.67
C ARG A 53 1.39 1.80 5.14
N GLY A 54 0.21 1.32 4.80
CA GLY A 54 -1.07 1.86 5.28
C GLY A 54 -1.41 3.26 4.76
N LEU A 55 -0.78 3.72 3.67
CA LEU A 55 -1.20 4.95 3.01
C LEU A 55 -2.55 4.71 2.33
N ILE A 56 -3.51 5.62 2.45
CA ILE A 56 -4.81 5.41 1.81
C ILE A 56 -4.66 5.68 0.30
N ASP A 57 -5.08 4.74 -0.54
CA ASP A 57 -5.24 4.97 -1.98
C ASP A 57 -6.43 5.92 -2.18
N VAL A 58 -6.13 7.16 -2.59
CA VAL A 58 -7.13 8.23 -2.79
C VAL A 58 -8.18 7.83 -3.83
N GLU A 59 -7.79 7.12 -4.88
CA GLU A 59 -8.69 6.65 -5.93
C GLU A 59 -9.60 5.55 -5.39
N ALA A 60 -9.03 4.55 -4.70
CA ALA A 60 -9.81 3.47 -4.11
C ALA A 60 -10.78 3.98 -3.04
N ALA A 61 -10.36 4.97 -2.24
CA ALA A 61 -11.17 5.64 -1.25
C ALA A 61 -12.38 6.37 -1.87
N PHE A 62 -12.15 7.19 -2.91
CA PHE A 62 -13.22 7.88 -3.63
C PHE A 62 -14.24 6.91 -4.23
N LYS A 63 -13.77 5.83 -4.85
CA LYS A 63 -14.60 4.76 -5.40
C LYS A 63 -15.43 4.08 -4.30
N SER A 64 -14.81 3.77 -3.17
CA SER A 64 -15.47 3.13 -2.03
C SER A 64 -16.57 4.01 -1.43
N VAL A 65 -16.33 5.32 -1.30
CA VAL A 65 -17.35 6.29 -0.84
C VAL A 65 -18.52 6.35 -1.83
N THR A 66 -18.25 6.36 -3.13
CA THR A 66 -19.30 6.35 -4.17
C THR A 66 -20.15 5.08 -4.10
N ILE A 67 -19.52 3.92 -3.89
CA ILE A 67 -20.22 2.64 -3.71
C ILE A 67 -21.07 2.67 -2.45
N GLY A 68 -20.53 3.16 -1.34
CA GLY A 68 -21.22 3.29 -0.05
C GLY A 68 -22.43 4.23 -0.13
N LEU A 69 -22.29 5.37 -0.82
CA LEU A 69 -23.39 6.31 -1.05
C LEU A 69 -24.52 5.68 -1.87
N ASN A 70 -24.19 4.98 -2.96
CA ASN A 70 -25.18 4.25 -3.74
C ASN A 70 -25.89 3.17 -2.90
N HIS A 71 -25.14 2.46 -2.07
CA HIS A 71 -25.71 1.47 -1.15
C HIS A 71 -26.67 2.13 -0.16
N TYR A 72 -26.27 3.24 0.46
CA TYR A 72 -27.10 4.01 1.38
C TYR A 72 -28.39 4.47 0.72
N LEU A 73 -28.31 5.13 -0.45
CA LEU A 73 -29.49 5.67 -1.15
C LEU A 73 -30.50 4.58 -1.53
N ARG A 74 -30.03 3.36 -1.86
CA ARG A 74 -30.90 2.26 -2.28
C ARG A 74 -31.55 1.49 -1.13
N HIS A 75 -30.89 1.40 0.03
CA HIS A 75 -31.33 0.51 1.11
C HIS A 75 -31.84 1.26 2.35
N LYS A 76 -31.53 2.56 2.49
CA LYS A 76 -32.10 3.36 3.59
C LYS A 76 -33.50 3.81 3.24
N GLU A 77 -34.42 3.50 4.15
CA GLU A 77 -35.77 4.04 4.12
C GLU A 77 -35.77 5.50 4.55
N GLY A 78 -36.65 6.29 3.93
CA GLY A 78 -36.81 7.71 4.21
C GLY A 78 -37.21 8.51 2.97
N GLN A 79 -37.79 9.68 3.19
CA GLN A 79 -38.19 10.60 2.12
C GLN A 79 -36.96 11.15 1.37
N TYR A 80 -35.92 11.56 2.09
CA TYR A 80 -34.75 12.20 1.49
C TYR A 80 -33.94 11.28 0.55
N PRO A 81 -33.61 10.02 0.91
CA PRO A 81 -32.96 9.10 -0.04
C PRO A 81 -33.77 8.88 -1.33
N LYS A 82 -35.11 8.80 -1.22
CA LYS A 82 -36.01 8.65 -2.38
C LYS A 82 -35.99 9.89 -3.28
N GLN A 83 -36.01 11.09 -2.70
CA GLN A 83 -35.91 12.34 -3.46
C GLN A 83 -34.57 12.45 -4.19
N VAL A 84 -33.47 12.13 -3.52
CA VAL A 84 -32.12 12.13 -4.13
C VAL A 84 -32.03 11.10 -5.26
N LEU A 85 -32.57 9.89 -5.09
CA LEU A 85 -32.65 8.90 -6.15
C LEU A 85 -33.49 9.40 -7.34
N GLY A 86 -34.59 10.11 -7.10
CA GLY A 86 -35.40 10.74 -8.13
C GLY A 86 -34.60 11.76 -8.96
N HIS A 87 -33.83 12.62 -8.28
CA HIS A 87 -32.97 13.61 -8.93
C HIS A 87 -31.83 12.97 -9.75
N GLU A 88 -31.24 11.87 -9.25
CA GLU A 88 -30.16 11.16 -9.96
C GLU A 88 -30.61 10.52 -11.28
N ARG A 89 -31.90 10.21 -11.47
CA ARG A 89 -32.41 9.62 -12.72
C ARG A 89 -32.16 10.50 -13.95
N TYR A 90 -32.08 11.82 -13.77
CA TYR A 90 -31.81 12.76 -14.87
C TYR A 90 -30.33 12.79 -15.27
N LYS A 91 -29.42 12.25 -14.45
CA LYS A 91 -27.98 12.21 -14.73
C LYS A 91 -27.61 10.92 -15.47
N ALA A 92 -27.77 10.90 -16.80
CA ALA A 92 -27.58 9.67 -17.59
C ALA A 92 -26.18 9.02 -17.49
N LYS A 93 -25.11 9.72 -17.89
CA LYS A 93 -23.76 9.11 -18.10
C LYS A 93 -22.90 9.02 -16.82
N ASN A 94 -23.19 9.84 -15.81
CA ASN A 94 -22.39 9.98 -14.58
C ASN A 94 -23.23 9.75 -13.31
N SER A 95 -24.36 9.03 -13.39
CA SER A 95 -25.15 8.74 -12.20
C SER A 95 -24.33 7.98 -11.16
N ILE A 96 -24.63 8.25 -9.89
CA ILE A 96 -24.02 7.58 -8.74
C ILE A 96 -24.16 6.06 -8.87
N ALA A 97 -25.33 5.57 -9.32
CA ALA A 97 -25.60 4.15 -9.49
C ALA A 97 -24.70 3.49 -10.56
N ARG A 98 -24.52 4.15 -11.71
CA ARG A 98 -23.66 3.62 -12.79
C ARG A 98 -22.19 3.61 -12.37
N ASN A 99 -21.73 4.72 -11.81
CA ASN A 99 -20.36 4.84 -11.31
C ASN A 99 -20.07 3.82 -10.20
N ALA A 100 -20.96 3.67 -9.23
CA ALA A 100 -20.81 2.68 -8.17
C ALA A 100 -20.73 1.24 -8.72
N THR A 101 -21.51 0.90 -9.74
CA THR A 101 -21.47 -0.44 -10.35
C THR A 101 -20.15 -0.68 -11.07
N ASN A 102 -19.67 0.28 -11.85
CA ASN A 102 -18.37 0.20 -12.53
C ASN A 102 -17.21 0.14 -11.53
N PHE A 103 -17.21 1.03 -10.53
CA PHE A 103 -16.19 1.07 -9.49
C PHE A 103 -16.16 -0.20 -8.64
N LYS A 104 -17.32 -0.81 -8.35
CA LYS A 104 -17.37 -2.09 -7.64
C LYS A 104 -16.66 -3.17 -8.45
N ARG A 105 -16.91 -3.26 -9.76
CA ARG A 105 -16.21 -4.20 -10.66
C ARG A 105 -14.70 -3.94 -10.69
N GLU A 106 -14.29 -2.67 -10.83
CA GLU A 106 -12.87 -2.30 -10.86
C GLU A 106 -12.14 -2.65 -9.55
N ILE A 107 -12.72 -2.37 -8.39
CA ILE A 107 -12.12 -2.71 -7.09
C ILE A 107 -12.00 -4.23 -6.94
N THR A 108 -13.06 -4.97 -7.25
CA THR A 108 -13.02 -6.44 -7.18
C THR A 108 -11.98 -7.03 -8.12
N ALA A 109 -11.78 -6.46 -9.31
CA ALA A 109 -10.76 -6.90 -10.25
C ALA A 109 -9.33 -6.51 -9.83
N ARG A 110 -9.16 -5.35 -9.18
CA ARG A 110 -7.84 -4.83 -8.76
C ARG A 110 -7.31 -5.50 -7.50
N TYR A 111 -8.19 -5.85 -6.56
CA TYR A 111 -7.82 -6.54 -5.32
C TYR A 111 -8.53 -7.90 -5.24
N PRO A 112 -8.25 -8.83 -6.17
CA PRO A 112 -8.96 -10.11 -6.23
C PRO A 112 -8.71 -10.98 -5.00
N ARG A 113 -7.61 -10.74 -4.26
CA ARG A 113 -7.17 -11.49 -3.08
C ARG A 113 -6.03 -10.74 -2.37
N ILE A 114 -6.32 -10.05 -1.26
CA ILE A 114 -5.31 -9.72 -0.23
C ILE A 114 -5.02 -10.97 0.64
N LEU A 115 -5.76 -12.05 0.45
CA LEU A 115 -5.62 -13.32 1.17
C LEU A 115 -4.95 -14.35 0.25
N GLU A 116 -3.96 -15.07 0.78
CA GLU A 116 -3.17 -16.15 0.15
C GLU A 116 -1.87 -15.72 -0.53
N LYS A 117 -0.93 -15.23 0.26
CA LYS A 117 0.44 -15.79 0.21
C LYS A 117 0.83 -16.25 1.60
N PRO A 118 0.83 -17.56 1.90
CA PRO A 118 1.52 -18.08 3.06
C PRO A 118 3.01 -18.12 2.71
N GLN A 119 3.76 -17.06 3.03
CA GLN A 119 5.21 -17.11 2.93
C GLN A 119 5.85 -16.47 4.17
N ALA A 120 6.41 -17.34 5.00
CA ALA A 120 7.07 -17.09 6.27
C ALA A 120 6.15 -16.47 7.34
N ASP A 121 6.57 -16.53 8.60
CA ASP A 121 5.95 -15.83 9.72
C ASP A 121 5.99 -14.31 9.44
N THR A 122 4.99 -13.85 8.70
CA THR A 122 4.84 -12.46 8.23
C THR A 122 4.67 -11.52 9.41
N VAL A 123 4.15 -12.01 10.54
CA VAL A 123 4.00 -11.25 11.78
C VAL A 123 5.38 -10.92 12.36
N THR A 124 6.28 -11.89 12.44
CA THR A 124 7.64 -11.65 12.95
C THR A 124 8.47 -10.81 11.98
N THR A 125 8.36 -11.08 10.66
CA THR A 125 9.16 -10.38 9.63
C THR A 125 8.77 -8.91 9.45
N ASN A 126 7.48 -8.58 9.65
CA ASN A 126 6.95 -7.22 9.46
C ASN A 126 6.72 -6.46 10.77
N LYS A 127 7.08 -7.03 11.93
CA LYS A 127 6.92 -6.39 13.26
C LYS A 127 7.53 -4.99 13.33
N TRP A 128 8.60 -4.74 12.58
CA TRP A 128 9.25 -3.42 12.54
C TRP A 128 8.40 -2.33 11.86
N LEU A 129 7.40 -2.69 11.04
CA LEU A 129 6.48 -1.72 10.42
C LEU A 129 5.55 -1.04 11.44
N SER A 130 5.34 -1.63 12.62
CA SER A 130 4.64 -0.98 13.72
C SER A 130 5.55 -0.13 14.62
N SER A 131 6.86 -0.12 14.34
CA SER A 131 7.83 0.70 15.08
C SER A 131 7.84 2.13 14.54
N ASN A 132 7.98 3.13 15.41
CA ASN A 132 7.99 4.55 15.03
C ASN A 132 9.36 4.96 14.42
N LEU A 133 9.70 4.37 13.29
CA LEU A 133 10.94 4.64 12.57
C LEU A 133 10.86 5.97 11.82
N LYS A 134 12.00 6.65 11.67
CA LYS A 134 12.07 7.82 10.78
C LYS A 134 11.78 7.37 9.34
N GLY A 135 10.99 8.14 8.62
CA GLY A 135 10.51 7.76 7.28
C GLY A 135 11.62 7.42 6.26
N LYS A 136 12.80 8.04 6.36
CA LYS A 136 13.97 7.66 5.53
C LYS A 136 14.47 6.25 5.82
N THR A 137 14.54 5.89 7.10
CA THR A 137 14.98 4.58 7.56
C THR A 137 13.97 3.51 7.16
N GLU A 138 12.69 3.78 7.40
CA GLU A 138 11.59 2.90 6.96
C GLU A 138 11.65 2.68 5.44
N GLY A 139 11.78 3.75 4.65
CA GLY A 139 11.88 3.66 3.19
C GLY A 139 13.07 2.82 2.71
N LEU A 140 14.21 2.88 3.40
CA LEU A 140 15.39 2.06 3.07
C LEU A 140 15.18 0.58 3.43
N LEU A 141 14.58 0.28 4.58
CA LEU A 141 14.27 -1.08 5.01
C LEU A 141 13.25 -1.74 4.06
N VAL A 142 12.19 -1.01 3.68
CA VAL A 142 11.23 -1.45 2.66
C VAL A 142 11.95 -1.76 1.35
N ALA A 143 12.81 -0.86 0.88
CA ALA A 143 13.55 -1.06 -0.36
C ALA A 143 14.51 -2.26 -0.32
N ALA A 144 15.10 -2.55 0.84
CA ALA A 144 15.93 -3.74 1.03
C ALA A 144 15.10 -5.02 0.97
N GLN A 145 13.94 -5.04 1.63
CA GLN A 145 12.99 -6.17 1.59
C GLN A 145 12.46 -6.42 0.18
N ASP A 146 12.17 -5.35 -0.57
CA ASP A 146 11.72 -5.42 -1.97
C ASP A 146 12.86 -5.79 -2.94
N ARG A 147 14.09 -6.02 -2.46
CA ARG A 147 15.31 -6.21 -3.26
C ARG A 147 15.58 -5.07 -4.25
N ALA A 148 15.04 -3.89 -3.97
CA ALA A 148 15.21 -2.69 -4.75
C ALA A 148 16.58 -2.02 -4.51
N VAL A 149 17.22 -2.34 -3.37
CA VAL A 149 18.60 -1.95 -3.06
C VAL A 149 19.58 -2.91 -3.74
N ASN A 150 20.60 -2.35 -4.39
CA ASN A 150 21.59 -3.13 -5.12
C ASN A 150 22.53 -3.85 -4.13
N ALA A 151 22.37 -5.16 -3.96
CA ALA A 151 23.15 -5.96 -3.01
C ALA A 151 24.66 -6.02 -3.31
N ARG A 152 25.10 -5.61 -4.51
CA ARG A 152 26.52 -5.64 -4.92
C ARG A 152 27.42 -4.70 -4.12
N ASN A 153 26.88 -3.62 -3.54
CA ASN A 153 27.65 -2.68 -2.72
C ASN A 153 27.89 -3.19 -1.28
N TYR A 154 27.15 -4.22 -0.86
CA TYR A 154 27.35 -4.92 0.41
C TYR A 154 27.88 -6.33 0.11
N LYS A 155 28.99 -6.44 -0.63
CA LYS A 155 29.89 -7.55 -0.36
C LYS A 155 30.41 -7.32 1.04
N LYS A 156 29.76 -7.92 2.04
CA LYS A 156 30.34 -8.02 3.37
C LYS A 156 31.73 -8.61 3.17
N GLN A 157 32.75 -7.96 3.71
CA GLN A 157 34.00 -8.63 4.00
C GLN A 157 33.61 -9.70 5.02
N VAL A 158 33.29 -10.89 4.52
CA VAL A 158 33.09 -12.06 5.37
C VAL A 158 34.46 -12.28 5.98
N ASP A 159 34.54 -12.19 7.31
CA ASP A 159 35.77 -12.53 8.01
C ASP A 159 36.12 -13.95 7.58
N SER A 160 37.30 -14.13 6.97
CA SER A 160 37.70 -15.44 6.46
C SER A 160 37.94 -16.42 7.60
N LYS A 161 37.91 -15.95 8.85
CA LYS A 161 38.17 -16.73 10.05
C LYS A 161 36.95 -17.52 10.53
N CYS A 162 37.23 -18.70 11.04
CA CYS A 162 36.30 -19.63 11.65
C CYS A 162 35.46 -18.94 12.73
N ARG A 163 34.13 -19.06 12.62
CA ARG A 163 33.17 -18.44 13.54
C ARG A 163 33.21 -18.98 14.97
N MET A 164 33.89 -20.12 15.20
CA MET A 164 34.00 -20.75 16.51
C MET A 164 35.24 -20.29 17.28
N CYS A 165 36.41 -20.26 16.62
CA CYS A 165 37.69 -19.94 17.29
C CYS A 165 38.24 -18.55 16.93
N SER A 166 37.78 -17.93 15.83
CA SER A 166 38.25 -16.63 15.33
C SER A 166 39.77 -16.54 15.07
N GLN A 167 40.46 -17.68 14.95
CA GLN A 167 41.93 -17.75 14.78
C GLN A 167 42.34 -18.25 13.39
N TYR A 168 41.67 -19.26 12.86
CA TYR A 168 42.01 -19.95 11.60
C TYR A 168 40.95 -19.72 10.53
N GLU A 169 41.24 -20.00 9.25
CA GLU A 169 40.24 -19.85 8.17
C GLU A 169 39.04 -20.80 8.33
N GLU A 170 37.86 -20.34 7.92
CA GLU A 170 36.62 -21.09 7.98
C GLU A 170 36.63 -22.23 6.94
N THR A 171 36.62 -23.49 7.42
CA THR A 171 36.50 -24.69 6.58
C THR A 171 35.03 -25.03 6.34
N ALA A 172 34.75 -25.84 5.31
CA ALA A 172 33.38 -26.30 5.00
C ALA A 172 32.81 -27.30 6.02
N GLU A 173 33.63 -27.70 6.99
CA GLU A 173 33.25 -28.65 8.03
C GLU A 173 32.47 -27.94 9.15
N PRO A 174 31.41 -28.57 9.71
CA PRO A 174 30.59 -27.95 10.74
C PRO A 174 31.27 -27.89 12.13
N TYR A 175 32.53 -28.34 12.24
CA TYR A 175 33.32 -28.37 13.47
C TYR A 175 34.71 -27.77 13.23
N CYS A 176 35.28 -27.17 14.27
CA CYS A 176 36.64 -26.62 14.23
C CYS A 176 37.65 -27.77 14.32
N THR A 177 38.29 -28.13 13.20
CA THR A 177 39.24 -29.27 13.13
C THR A 177 40.60 -29.00 13.74
N ARG A 178 40.90 -27.75 14.11
CA ARG A 178 42.16 -27.37 14.76
C ARG A 178 41.83 -26.55 16.01
N MET A 179 41.91 -27.20 17.17
CA MET A 179 41.95 -26.55 18.49
C MET A 179 43.40 -26.41 18.92
#